data_AF-A0A8I0APT8-F1
#
_entry.id   AF-A0A8I0APT8-F1
#
_cell.length_a   1.000
_cell.length_b   1.000
_cell.length_c   1.000
_cell.angle_alpha   90.00
_cell.angle_beta   90.00
_cell.angle_gamma   90.00
#
_symmetry.space_group_name_H-M   'P 1'
#
loop_
_entity.id
_entity.type
_entity.pdbx_description
1 polymer ?
#
loop_
_entity_poly.entity_id
_entity_poly.type
_entity_poly.pdbx_seq_one_letter_code
_entity_poly.pdbx_strand_id
1 'polypeptide(L)'
;MNKKMKHVLLALCVCIFGLMMTGCGSAINTTVKLTSATKATCTIEQGYDDEMLDGLASMSEMTKKELINELKGSGAKYSKKKIDGVTYHMFSMTVKNKKLSDIEDLLSSAGYTNVCLTKNFFYATLDPSTAGSNLTIAKLADAAQLQKNDLTDSLSFYMNVKVSFKNKVKTTNGKLSNKSKTVSWTIRDASKKKNFYASTSKVTKTAKTTAVKNNKSYKAGKKITVSNSKSLVKMKLDGKVVKKNTVVKKKGTHTLTIWSKNGKVQNVTFTIK
;
A
#
# COMPACT_ATOMS: atom_id res chain seq x y z
N MET A 1 -16.65 4.38 -5.00
CA MET A 1 -15.65 4.14 -6.08
C MET A 1 -16.42 3.55 -7.25
N ASN A 2 -16.36 4.10 -8.47
CA ASN A 2 -17.08 3.51 -9.61
C ASN A 2 -16.55 2.08 -9.86
N LYS A 3 -17.44 1.13 -10.16
CA LYS A 3 -17.14 -0.29 -10.40
C LYS A 3 -16.04 -0.46 -11.46
N LYS A 4 -16.05 0.36 -12.52
CA LYS A 4 -14.97 0.40 -13.53
C LYS A 4 -13.62 0.78 -12.91
N MET A 5 -13.58 1.83 -12.09
CA MET A 5 -12.36 2.28 -11.39
C MET A 5 -11.79 1.22 -10.44
N LYS A 6 -12.65 0.39 -9.82
CA LYS A 6 -12.20 -0.76 -9.02
C LYS A 6 -11.59 -1.85 -9.90
N HIS A 7 -12.23 -2.22 -11.01
CA HIS A 7 -11.75 -3.26 -11.92
C HIS A 7 -10.42 -2.88 -12.58
N VAL A 8 -10.23 -1.60 -12.87
CA VAL A 8 -9.02 -1.06 -13.52
C VAL A 8 -7.86 -0.95 -12.53
N LEU A 9 -8.13 -0.46 -11.32
CA LEU A 9 -7.13 -0.50 -10.26
C LEU A 9 -6.76 -1.95 -9.96
N LEU A 10 -7.74 -2.86 -9.94
CA LEU A 10 -7.49 -4.29 -9.80
C LEU A 10 -6.63 -4.81 -10.96
N ALA A 11 -6.93 -4.49 -12.22
CA ALA A 11 -6.15 -4.90 -13.38
C ALA A 11 -4.70 -4.35 -13.33
N LEU A 12 -4.53 -3.07 -12.99
CA LEU A 12 -3.21 -2.46 -12.80
C LEU A 12 -2.47 -3.08 -11.62
N CYS A 13 -3.16 -3.38 -10.51
CA CYS A 13 -2.56 -3.92 -9.28
C CYS A 13 -2.34 -5.44 -9.29
N VAL A 14 -3.04 -6.16 -10.16
CA VAL A 14 -2.81 -7.58 -10.42
C VAL A 14 -1.47 -7.78 -11.13
N CYS A 15 -1.10 -6.85 -12.01
CA CYS A 15 0.24 -6.83 -12.60
C CYS A 15 1.33 -6.38 -11.62
N ILE A 16 1.00 -5.59 -10.58
CA ILE A 16 1.98 -5.05 -9.62
C ILE A 16 2.71 -6.14 -8.84
N PHE A 17 2.06 -7.27 -8.55
CA PHE A 17 2.55 -8.20 -7.53
C PHE A 17 2.97 -9.58 -8.04
N GLY A 18 2.39 -10.08 -9.14
CA GLY A 18 2.96 -11.24 -9.84
C GLY A 18 4.35 -10.94 -10.43
N LEU A 19 4.62 -9.66 -10.72
CA LEU A 19 5.80 -9.19 -11.48
C LEU A 19 6.80 -8.41 -10.61
N MET A 20 6.43 -8.05 -9.36
CA MET A 20 7.39 -7.52 -8.39
C MET A 20 8.48 -8.54 -8.02
N MET A 21 8.20 -9.83 -8.22
CA MET A 21 9.14 -10.93 -8.04
C MET A 21 10.04 -11.17 -9.26
N THR A 22 9.77 -10.51 -10.40
CA THR A 22 10.52 -10.69 -11.64
C THR A 22 11.48 -9.53 -11.95
N GLY A 23 11.40 -8.40 -11.24
CA GLY A 23 12.31 -7.27 -11.47
C GLY A 23 12.12 -6.56 -12.82
N CYS A 24 11.14 -6.97 -13.63
CA CYS A 24 11.00 -6.52 -15.01
C CYS A 24 10.33 -5.14 -15.11
N GLY A 25 11.02 -4.19 -15.73
CA GLY A 25 10.46 -3.05 -16.47
C GLY A 25 9.33 -2.22 -15.86
N SER A 26 9.21 -2.12 -14.53
CA SER A 26 8.05 -1.51 -13.88
C SER A 26 8.40 -0.29 -13.02
N ALA A 27 7.57 0.75 -13.15
CA ALA A 27 7.67 1.99 -12.39
C ALA A 27 6.37 2.32 -11.66
N ILE A 28 6.41 2.50 -10.34
CA ILE A 28 5.23 2.74 -9.52
C ILE A 28 5.38 4.07 -8.79
N ASN A 29 4.46 5.02 -9.00
CA ASN A 29 4.40 6.25 -8.20
C ASN A 29 3.11 6.29 -7.41
N THR A 30 3.20 6.39 -6.09
CA THR A 30 2.06 6.63 -5.21
C THR A 30 2.22 7.99 -4.54
N THR A 31 1.29 8.90 -4.80
CA THR A 31 1.25 10.21 -4.15
C THR A 31 -0.01 10.36 -3.31
N VAL A 32 0.12 10.71 -2.04
CA VAL A 32 -0.99 11.04 -1.13
C VAL A 32 -0.82 12.48 -0.63
N LYS A 33 -1.80 13.35 -0.90
CA LYS A 33 -1.79 14.75 -0.45
C LYS A 33 -2.98 15.01 0.45
N LEU A 34 -2.74 15.36 1.71
CA LEU A 34 -3.82 15.66 2.64
C LEU A 34 -4.41 17.03 2.31
N THR A 35 -5.70 17.04 1.97
CA THR A 35 -6.43 18.25 1.60
C THR A 35 -7.10 18.88 2.82
N SER A 36 -7.51 18.08 3.80
CA SER A 36 -8.09 18.53 5.08
C SER A 36 -7.78 17.55 6.22
N ALA A 37 -8.40 17.77 7.39
CA ALA A 37 -8.32 16.84 8.53
C ALA A 37 -8.93 15.45 8.24
N THR A 38 -9.83 15.36 7.27
CA THR A 38 -10.64 14.15 6.99
C THR A 38 -10.59 13.71 5.53
N LYS A 39 -9.91 14.46 4.67
CA LYS A 39 -9.85 14.20 3.23
C LYS A 39 -8.43 14.27 2.67
N ALA A 40 -8.20 13.52 1.61
CA ALA A 40 -6.97 13.52 0.84
C ALA A 40 -7.22 13.28 -0.64
N THR A 41 -6.25 13.67 -1.45
CA THR A 41 -6.14 13.25 -2.85
C THR A 41 -5.07 12.17 -2.93
N CYS A 42 -5.35 11.10 -3.65
CA CYS A 42 -4.37 10.04 -3.92
C CYS A 42 -4.25 9.85 -5.43
N THR A 43 -3.01 9.78 -5.90
CA THR A 43 -2.64 9.43 -7.27
C THR A 43 -1.80 8.18 -7.23
N ILE A 44 -2.16 7.19 -8.04
CA ILE A 44 -1.36 6.00 -8.29
C ILE A 44 -1.02 6.02 -9.77
N GLU A 45 0.26 5.91 -10.08
CA GLU A 45 0.78 5.76 -11.44
C GLU A 45 1.51 4.43 -11.53
N GLN A 46 1.24 3.71 -12.61
CA GLN A 46 1.89 2.45 -12.95
C GLN A 46 2.48 2.58 -14.34
N GLY A 47 3.76 2.29 -14.47
CA GLY A 47 4.53 2.33 -15.69
C GLY A 47 5.04 0.96 -16.06
N TYR A 48 5.08 0.71 -17.36
CA TYR A 48 5.74 -0.42 -17.98
C TYR A 48 6.67 0.12 -19.06
N ASP A 49 7.90 -0.38 -19.16
CA ASP A 49 8.72 -0.13 -20.34
C ASP A 49 8.15 -0.85 -21.58
N ASP A 50 8.80 -0.68 -22.73
CA ASP A 50 8.32 -1.25 -23.99
C ASP A 50 8.29 -2.79 -23.95
N GLU A 51 9.34 -3.43 -23.45
CA GLU A 51 9.46 -4.90 -23.38
C GLU A 51 8.37 -5.50 -22.50
N MET A 52 8.16 -4.95 -21.31
CA MET A 52 7.13 -5.40 -20.39
C MET A 52 5.73 -5.21 -20.96
N LEU A 53 5.50 -4.10 -21.68
CA LEU A 53 4.21 -3.82 -22.28
C LEU A 53 3.92 -4.73 -23.49
N ASP A 54 4.94 -5.06 -24.29
CA ASP A 54 4.84 -6.02 -25.39
C ASP A 54 4.57 -7.45 -24.86
N GLY A 55 5.20 -7.83 -23.75
CA GLY A 55 4.91 -9.10 -23.06
C GLY A 55 3.47 -9.18 -22.52
N LEU A 56 2.99 -8.12 -21.88
CA LEU A 56 1.60 -8.03 -21.40
C LEU A 56 0.58 -8.08 -22.56
N ALA A 57 0.89 -7.43 -23.67
CA ALA A 57 0.04 -7.42 -24.85
C ALA A 57 -0.07 -8.81 -25.47
N SER A 58 1.07 -9.50 -25.62
CA SER A 58 1.14 -10.86 -26.16
C SER A 58 0.32 -11.86 -25.33
N MET A 59 0.43 -11.82 -24.01
CA MET A 59 -0.37 -12.67 -23.10
C MET A 59 -1.87 -12.37 -23.15
N SER A 60 -2.23 -11.16 -23.59
CA SER A 60 -3.62 -10.74 -23.72
C SER A 60 -4.18 -10.96 -25.12
N GLU A 61 -3.40 -11.58 -26.03
CA GLU A 61 -3.73 -11.74 -27.45
C GLU A 61 -4.05 -10.39 -28.12
N MET A 62 -3.34 -9.34 -27.71
CA MET A 62 -3.51 -7.97 -28.18
C MET A 62 -2.21 -7.41 -28.71
N THR A 63 -2.29 -6.42 -29.59
CA THR A 63 -1.16 -5.55 -29.87
C THR A 63 -0.92 -4.59 -28.70
N LYS A 64 0.33 -4.14 -28.53
CA LYS A 64 0.67 -3.07 -27.56
C LYS A 64 -0.22 -1.84 -27.70
N LYS A 65 -0.58 -1.46 -28.93
CA LYS A 65 -1.45 -0.31 -29.21
C LYS A 65 -2.87 -0.55 -28.66
N GLU A 66 -3.42 -1.73 -28.86
CA GLU A 66 -4.74 -2.11 -28.33
C GLU A 66 -4.73 -2.14 -26.80
N LEU A 67 -3.71 -2.74 -26.19
CA LEU A 67 -3.56 -2.77 -24.73
C LEU A 67 -3.48 -1.36 -24.14
N ILE A 68 -2.67 -0.47 -24.74
CA ILE A 68 -2.62 0.95 -24.33
C ILE A 68 -3.99 1.62 -24.46
N ASN A 69 -4.72 1.35 -25.54
CA ASN A 69 -6.04 1.94 -25.77
C ASN A 69 -7.09 1.42 -24.79
N GLU A 70 -7.06 0.14 -24.43
CA GLU A 70 -7.93 -0.42 -23.40
C GLU A 70 -7.64 0.21 -22.03
N LEU A 71 -6.37 0.29 -21.66
CA LEU A 71 -5.93 0.94 -20.42
C LEU A 71 -6.30 2.44 -20.40
N LYS A 72 -6.31 3.14 -21.54
CA LYS A 72 -6.85 4.51 -21.64
C LYS A 72 -8.37 4.55 -21.53
N GLY A 73 -9.09 3.65 -22.21
CA GLY A 73 -10.55 3.52 -22.19
C GLY A 73 -11.12 3.23 -20.80
N SER A 74 -10.27 2.69 -19.93
CA SER A 74 -10.48 2.50 -18.50
C SER A 74 -10.68 3.81 -17.69
N GLY A 75 -10.29 4.96 -18.27
CA GLY A 75 -10.25 6.28 -17.62
C GLY A 75 -8.90 6.62 -16.99
N ALA A 76 -7.87 5.76 -17.14
CA ALA A 76 -6.51 6.09 -16.74
C ALA A 76 -5.90 7.14 -17.69
N LYS A 77 -5.17 8.09 -17.13
CA LYS A 77 -4.39 9.05 -17.93
C LYS A 77 -3.07 8.42 -18.33
N TYR A 78 -2.77 8.48 -19.61
CA TYR A 78 -1.53 7.96 -20.17
C TYR A 78 -0.49 9.07 -20.37
N SER A 79 0.76 8.77 -20.07
CA SER A 79 1.92 9.58 -20.45
C SER A 79 3.15 8.70 -20.66
N LYS A 80 4.17 9.22 -21.34
CA LYS A 80 5.50 8.61 -21.35
C LYS A 80 6.40 9.35 -20.37
N LYS A 81 7.24 8.64 -19.63
CA LYS A 81 8.17 9.24 -18.67
C LYS A 81 9.51 8.51 -18.67
N LYS A 82 10.60 9.28 -18.72
CA LYS A 82 11.95 8.75 -18.55
C LYS A 82 12.32 8.73 -17.06
N ILE A 83 12.67 7.58 -16.52
CA ILE A 83 13.11 7.39 -15.13
C ILE A 83 14.42 6.61 -15.18
N ASP A 84 15.49 7.21 -14.65
CA ASP A 84 16.83 6.60 -14.61
C ASP A 84 17.30 6.05 -15.98
N GLY A 85 16.98 6.75 -17.06
CA GLY A 85 17.37 6.35 -18.42
C GLY A 85 16.33 5.52 -19.17
N VAL A 86 15.42 4.84 -18.48
CA VAL A 86 14.40 3.96 -19.07
C VAL A 86 13.10 4.73 -19.34
N THR A 87 12.50 4.53 -20.52
CA THR A 87 11.21 5.13 -20.88
C THR A 87 10.07 4.22 -20.47
N TYR A 88 9.16 4.73 -19.65
CA TYR A 88 7.97 4.02 -19.19
C TYR A 88 6.70 4.62 -19.79
N HIS A 89 5.79 3.74 -20.17
CA HIS A 89 4.39 3.99 -20.47
C HIS A 89 3.59 4.08 -19.18
N MET A 90 3.43 5.29 -18.64
CA MET A 90 2.78 5.56 -17.38
C MET A 90 1.26 5.68 -17.55
N PHE A 91 0.52 4.94 -16.74
CA PHE A 91 -0.92 5.02 -16.59
C PHE A 91 -1.23 5.50 -15.18
N SER A 92 -1.97 6.61 -15.07
CA SER A 92 -2.23 7.26 -13.80
C SER A 92 -3.71 7.41 -13.51
N MET A 93 -4.06 7.18 -12.25
CA MET A 93 -5.40 7.39 -11.73
C MET A 93 -5.33 8.30 -10.52
N THR A 94 -6.27 9.23 -10.41
CA THR A 94 -6.32 10.17 -9.28
C THR A 94 -7.71 10.20 -8.68
N VAL A 95 -7.80 9.89 -7.39
CA VAL A 95 -9.00 10.16 -6.60
C VAL A 95 -8.80 11.46 -5.83
N LYS A 96 -9.64 12.46 -6.11
CA LYS A 96 -9.52 13.78 -5.48
C LYS A 96 -10.43 13.89 -4.27
N ASN A 97 -9.90 14.46 -3.19
CA ASN A 97 -10.64 14.92 -2.01
C ASN A 97 -11.60 13.85 -1.41
N LYS A 98 -11.15 12.61 -1.30
CA LYS A 98 -11.91 11.49 -0.70
C LYS A 98 -11.61 11.35 0.79
N LYS A 99 -12.50 10.66 1.52
CA LYS A 99 -12.31 10.41 2.96
C LYS A 99 -11.02 9.63 3.18
N LEU A 100 -10.34 9.85 4.30
CA LEU A 100 -9.08 9.14 4.58
C LEU A 100 -9.26 7.61 4.58
N SER A 101 -10.40 7.09 5.05
CA SER A 101 -10.74 5.66 4.96
C SER A 101 -10.79 5.15 3.53
N ASP A 102 -11.42 5.90 2.62
CA ASP A 102 -11.51 5.52 1.21
C ASP A 102 -10.11 5.48 0.56
N ILE A 103 -9.19 6.33 1.03
CA ILE A 103 -7.79 6.30 0.59
C ILE A 103 -7.04 5.11 1.20
N GLU A 104 -7.31 4.73 2.47
CA GLU A 104 -6.75 3.50 3.04
C GLU A 104 -7.18 2.26 2.24
N ASP A 105 -8.46 2.19 1.87
CA ASP A 105 -9.01 1.08 1.09
C ASP A 105 -8.42 1.06 -0.33
N LEU A 106 -8.20 2.23 -0.94
CA LEU A 106 -7.54 2.35 -2.24
C LEU A 106 -6.10 1.82 -2.18
N LEU A 107 -5.31 2.26 -1.20
CA LEU A 107 -3.94 1.80 -1.01
C LEU A 107 -3.90 0.29 -0.72
N SER A 108 -4.86 -0.21 0.06
CA SER A 108 -4.97 -1.65 0.34
C SER A 108 -5.31 -2.44 -0.92
N SER A 109 -6.19 -1.90 -1.77
CA SER A 109 -6.51 -2.48 -3.08
C SER A 109 -5.33 -2.40 -4.05
N ALA A 110 -4.43 -1.45 -3.84
CA ALA A 110 -3.14 -1.34 -4.53
C ALA A 110 -2.04 -2.21 -3.89
N GLY A 111 -2.42 -3.11 -2.98
CA GLY A 111 -1.63 -4.13 -2.30
C GLY A 111 -0.62 -3.61 -1.26
N TYR A 112 -0.77 -2.36 -0.81
CA TYR A 112 -0.16 -2.00 0.46
C TYR A 112 -0.88 -2.72 1.61
N THR A 113 -0.11 -3.20 2.60
CA THR A 113 -0.65 -3.79 3.82
C THR A 113 -0.46 -2.87 5.02
N ASN A 114 -1.11 -3.16 6.15
CA ASN A 114 -1.05 -2.38 7.39
C ASN A 114 -1.32 -0.86 7.19
N VAL A 115 -2.17 -0.50 6.23
CA VAL A 115 -2.38 0.90 5.87
C VAL A 115 -3.07 1.68 7.01
N CYS A 116 -2.48 2.81 7.38
CA CYS A 116 -3.07 3.76 8.31
C CYS A 116 -2.80 5.21 7.85
N LEU A 117 -3.86 5.95 7.60
CA LEU A 117 -3.84 7.36 7.25
C LEU A 117 -4.71 8.18 8.21
N THR A 118 -4.12 9.26 8.73
CA THR A 118 -4.78 10.31 9.51
C THR A 118 -4.24 11.67 9.08
N LYS A 119 -4.83 12.77 9.55
CA LYS A 119 -4.32 14.13 9.27
C LYS A 119 -2.85 14.37 9.67
N ASN A 120 -2.33 13.58 10.61
CA ASN A 120 -1.02 13.77 11.24
C ASN A 120 -0.10 12.54 11.12
N PHE A 121 -0.53 11.48 10.42
CA PHE A 121 0.21 10.23 10.37
C PHE A 121 -0.10 9.45 9.09
N PHE A 122 0.94 8.86 8.51
CA PHE A 122 0.86 7.89 7.43
C PHE A 122 1.70 6.67 7.78
N TYR A 123 1.15 5.50 7.51
CA TYR A 123 1.86 4.23 7.50
C TYR A 123 1.31 3.32 6.40
N ALA A 124 2.21 2.65 5.70
CA ALA A 124 1.89 1.56 4.79
C ALA A 124 3.07 0.59 4.73
N THR A 125 2.77 -0.68 4.48
CA THR A 125 3.77 -1.72 4.25
C THR A 125 3.68 -2.16 2.81
N LEU A 126 4.83 -2.24 2.13
CA LEU A 126 5.02 -3.05 0.94
C LEU A 126 5.59 -4.39 1.39
N ASP A 127 4.90 -5.49 1.09
CA ASP A 127 5.36 -6.82 1.45
C ASP A 127 5.25 -7.77 0.25
N PRO A 128 6.37 -8.04 -0.44
CA PRO A 128 6.40 -8.88 -1.63
C PRO A 128 5.97 -10.33 -1.33
N SER A 129 6.04 -10.79 -0.08
CA SER A 129 5.58 -12.14 0.28
C SER A 129 4.06 -12.27 0.32
N THR A 130 3.35 -11.14 0.47
CA THR A 130 1.87 -11.10 0.47
C THR A 130 1.28 -10.64 -0.87
N ALA A 131 2.17 -10.35 -1.81
CA ALA A 131 1.90 -9.87 -3.16
C ALA A 131 0.89 -10.75 -3.93
N GLY A 132 1.00 -12.07 -3.83
CA GLY A 132 0.17 -13.01 -4.60
C GLY A 132 -1.11 -13.47 -3.90
N SER A 133 -1.26 -13.28 -2.59
CA SER A 133 -2.30 -13.98 -1.81
C SER A 133 -3.66 -13.27 -1.72
N ASN A 134 -3.72 -11.97 -2.06
CA ASN A 134 -4.95 -11.17 -1.95
C ASN A 134 -5.68 -10.95 -3.30
N LEU A 135 -5.26 -11.64 -4.35
CA LEU A 135 -5.80 -11.47 -5.70
C LEU A 135 -6.35 -12.80 -6.22
N THR A 136 -7.65 -13.02 -6.07
CA THR A 136 -8.38 -14.11 -6.73
C THR A 136 -8.57 -13.79 -8.21
N ILE A 137 -7.52 -13.94 -9.02
CA ILE A 137 -7.66 -13.97 -10.48
C ILE A 137 -6.86 -15.15 -11.02
N ALA A 138 -7.58 -16.20 -11.45
CA ALA A 138 -7.05 -17.42 -12.04
C ALA A 138 -6.13 -17.20 -13.26
N LYS A 139 -6.11 -15.99 -13.86
CA LYS A 139 -5.22 -15.60 -14.97
C LYS A 139 -3.77 -15.26 -14.55
N LEU A 140 -3.46 -15.19 -13.25
CA LEU A 140 -2.08 -15.03 -12.76
C LEU A 140 -1.24 -16.32 -12.93
N ALA A 141 -1.87 -17.48 -13.10
CA ALA A 141 -1.18 -18.74 -13.35
C ALA A 141 -0.38 -18.70 -14.66
N ASP A 142 -0.86 -17.97 -15.67
CA ASP A 142 -0.14 -17.76 -16.94
C ASP A 142 0.94 -16.70 -16.81
N ALA A 143 0.75 -15.65 -15.99
CA ALA A 143 1.81 -14.68 -15.70
C ALA A 143 3.00 -15.29 -14.92
N ALA A 144 2.78 -16.41 -14.20
CA ALA A 144 3.87 -17.18 -13.60
C ALA A 144 4.74 -17.90 -14.65
N GLN A 145 4.28 -18.08 -15.90
CA GLN A 145 5.09 -18.61 -17.01
C GLN A 145 6.21 -17.63 -17.42
N LEU A 146 6.09 -16.33 -17.11
CA LEU A 146 7.18 -15.36 -17.28
C LEU A 146 8.40 -15.67 -16.37
N GLN A 147 8.26 -16.56 -15.39
CA GLN A 147 9.39 -17.03 -14.57
C GLN A 147 10.32 -17.98 -15.32
N LYS A 148 9.86 -18.60 -16.42
CA LYS A 148 10.61 -19.66 -17.13
C LYS A 148 11.37 -19.19 -18.36
N ASN A 149 11.05 -18.02 -18.89
CA ASN A 149 11.83 -17.45 -19.99
C ASN A 149 12.94 -16.60 -19.38
N ASP A 150 14.20 -16.95 -19.66
CA ASP A 150 15.42 -16.27 -19.25
C ASP A 150 15.40 -14.76 -19.60
N LEU A 151 14.76 -13.96 -18.76
CA LEU A 151 14.90 -12.51 -18.73
C LEU A 151 16.07 -12.18 -17.79
N THR A 152 17.27 -12.60 -18.20
CA THR A 152 18.52 -12.34 -17.47
C THR A 152 19.02 -10.92 -17.73
N ASP A 153 19.47 -10.30 -16.64
CA ASP A 153 20.30 -9.09 -16.52
C ASP A 153 19.71 -7.73 -16.99
N SER A 154 19.52 -6.83 -16.01
CA SER A 154 19.39 -5.37 -16.16
C SER A 154 18.00 -4.74 -16.40
N LEU A 155 16.96 -5.17 -15.69
CA LEU A 155 15.70 -4.40 -15.61
C LEU A 155 15.54 -3.68 -14.26
N SER A 156 15.18 -2.39 -14.33
CA SER A 156 15.14 -1.50 -13.16
C SER A 156 13.75 -1.46 -12.53
N PHE A 157 13.57 -2.07 -11.35
CA PHE A 157 12.40 -1.76 -10.53
C PHE A 157 12.50 -0.34 -9.98
N TYR A 158 11.43 0.43 -10.15
CA TYR A 158 11.32 1.76 -9.54
C TYR A 158 10.01 1.90 -8.79
N MET A 159 10.06 2.26 -7.51
CA MET A 159 8.89 2.73 -6.79
C MET A 159 9.18 4.04 -6.06
N ASN A 160 8.28 5.01 -6.20
CA ASN A 160 8.26 6.21 -5.39
C ASN A 160 6.94 6.32 -4.61
N VAL A 161 7.04 6.44 -3.29
CA VAL A 161 5.91 6.79 -2.42
C VAL A 161 6.13 8.19 -1.91
N LYS A 162 5.16 9.08 -2.08
CA LYS A 162 5.23 10.49 -1.66
C LYS A 162 3.99 10.87 -0.87
N VAL A 163 4.18 11.45 0.31
CA VAL A 163 3.08 11.89 1.17
C VAL A 163 3.28 13.34 1.59
N SER A 164 2.28 14.18 1.32
CA SER A 164 2.28 15.60 1.70
C SER A 164 1.24 15.88 2.78
N PHE A 165 1.72 16.44 3.90
CA PHE A 165 0.93 16.86 5.05
C PHE A 165 0.67 18.37 5.03
N LYS A 166 -0.36 18.81 5.75
CA LYS A 166 -0.59 20.24 6.02
C LYS A 166 0.45 20.82 6.99
N ASN A 167 0.83 20.02 7.98
CA ASN A 167 1.80 20.35 9.03
C ASN A 167 3.17 19.74 8.74
N LYS A 168 4.22 20.27 9.38
CA LYS A 168 5.58 19.73 9.26
C LYS A 168 5.64 18.31 9.83
N VAL A 169 6.24 17.41 9.06
CA VAL A 169 6.64 16.07 9.51
C VAL A 169 7.78 16.23 10.52
N LYS A 170 7.67 15.53 11.65
CA LYS A 170 8.63 15.57 12.77
C LYS A 170 9.41 14.28 12.92
N THR A 171 8.88 13.17 12.43
CA THR A 171 9.55 11.86 12.48
C THR A 171 9.10 11.02 11.30
N THR A 172 10.07 10.41 10.60
CA THR A 172 9.84 9.59 9.42
C THR A 172 11.08 8.73 9.15
N ASN A 173 10.91 7.67 8.35
CA ASN A 173 12.01 6.92 7.75
C ASN A 173 12.21 7.24 6.25
N GLY A 174 11.64 8.35 5.76
CA GLY A 174 11.79 8.81 4.37
C GLY A 174 12.55 10.12 4.26
N LYS A 175 12.81 10.56 3.03
CA LYS A 175 13.46 11.84 2.74
C LYS A 175 12.43 12.97 2.80
N LEU A 176 12.76 14.07 3.48
CA LEU A 176 11.88 15.24 3.62
C LEU A 176 12.14 16.27 2.52
N SER A 177 11.07 16.95 2.10
CA SER A 177 11.11 18.06 1.15
C SER A 177 9.98 19.06 1.45
N ASN A 178 9.92 20.16 0.68
CA ASN A 178 8.89 21.19 0.79
C ASN A 178 8.71 21.70 2.23
N LYS A 179 9.76 22.30 2.79
CA LYS A 179 9.80 22.83 4.17
C LYS A 179 9.37 21.78 5.21
N SER A 180 9.80 20.53 5.02
CA SER A 180 9.46 19.35 5.85
C SER A 180 7.97 18.98 5.86
N LYS A 181 7.17 19.38 4.87
CA LYS A 181 5.75 18.98 4.77
C LYS A 181 5.52 17.76 3.89
N THR A 182 6.50 17.43 3.05
CA THR A 182 6.42 16.27 2.16
C THR A 182 7.51 15.29 2.52
N VAL A 183 7.15 14.01 2.51
CA VAL A 183 8.07 12.88 2.67
C VAL A 183 8.03 12.04 1.41
N SER A 184 9.18 11.49 1.02
CA SER A 184 9.28 10.54 -0.09
C SER A 184 10.17 9.35 0.24
N TRP A 185 9.80 8.19 -0.28
CA TRP A 185 10.60 6.96 -0.30
C TRP A 185 10.78 6.55 -1.74
N THR A 186 12.02 6.27 -2.13
CA THR A 186 12.34 5.65 -3.42
C THR A 186 12.89 4.27 -3.15
N ILE A 187 12.33 3.27 -3.82
CA ILE A 187 12.73 1.86 -3.71
C ILE A 187 13.19 1.42 -5.09
N ARG A 188 14.35 0.77 -5.12
CA ARG A 188 14.94 0.14 -6.31
C ARG A 188 14.99 -1.39 -6.20
N ASP A 189 14.69 -1.90 -5.01
CA ASP A 189 14.72 -3.31 -4.67
C ASP A 189 13.45 -3.67 -3.89
N ALA A 190 12.57 -4.42 -4.56
CA ALA A 190 11.30 -4.91 -4.03
C ALA A 190 11.43 -6.26 -3.30
N SER A 191 12.61 -6.88 -3.24
CA SER A 191 12.80 -8.24 -2.68
C SER A 191 12.47 -8.35 -1.19
N LYS A 192 12.51 -7.22 -0.48
CA LYS A 192 12.31 -7.18 0.98
C LYS A 192 11.12 -6.32 1.33
N LYS A 193 10.39 -6.75 2.35
CA LYS A 193 9.35 -5.97 3.02
C LYS A 193 9.87 -4.56 3.37
N LYS A 194 9.15 -3.53 2.96
CA LYS A 194 9.44 -2.12 3.28
C LYS A 194 8.26 -1.52 4.05
N ASN A 195 8.56 -0.74 5.07
CA ASN A 195 7.55 0.04 5.79
C ASN A 195 7.77 1.52 5.49
N PHE A 196 6.72 2.24 5.16
CA PHE A 196 6.73 3.69 4.96
C PHE A 196 6.03 4.34 6.12
N TYR A 197 6.65 5.33 6.74
CA TYR A 197 6.10 5.95 7.94
C TYR A 197 6.44 7.44 8.02
N ALA A 198 5.43 8.27 8.27
CA ALA A 198 5.63 9.66 8.65
C ALA A 198 4.61 10.14 9.69
N SER A 199 5.08 10.99 10.60
CA SER A 199 4.28 11.60 11.67
C SER A 199 4.60 13.08 11.81
N THR A 200 3.57 13.91 12.02
CA THR A 200 3.73 15.33 12.35
C THR A 200 4.00 15.56 13.84
N SER A 201 4.19 14.49 14.62
CA SER A 201 4.53 14.52 16.04
C SER A 201 5.74 13.63 16.31
N LYS A 202 6.60 14.05 17.24
CA LYS A 202 7.72 13.25 17.74
C LYS A 202 7.35 12.66 19.10
N VAL A 203 7.40 11.35 19.22
CA VAL A 203 7.22 10.61 20.49
C VAL A 203 8.28 9.53 20.59
N THR A 204 8.72 9.21 21.80
CA THR A 204 9.72 8.15 22.06
C THR A 204 9.06 6.84 22.44
N LYS A 205 8.01 6.88 23.27
CA LYS A 205 7.30 5.69 23.74
C LYS A 205 6.36 5.10 22.69
N THR A 206 6.32 3.77 22.60
CA THR A 206 5.44 3.03 21.69
C THR A 206 4.10 2.70 22.35
N ALA A 207 2.99 2.98 21.65
CA ALA A 207 1.69 2.46 22.04
C ALA A 207 1.62 0.95 21.75
N LYS A 208 1.35 0.15 22.78
CA LYS A 208 1.24 -1.32 22.68
C LYS A 208 0.21 -1.86 23.65
N THR A 209 -0.39 -3.00 23.31
CA THR A 209 -1.18 -3.79 24.26
C THR A 209 -0.31 -4.84 24.94
N THR A 210 -0.58 -5.07 26.23
CA THR A 210 -0.11 -6.23 27.00
C THR A 210 -1.27 -7.13 27.44
N ALA A 211 -2.52 -6.69 27.19
CA ALA A 211 -3.72 -7.43 27.58
C ALA A 211 -3.85 -8.74 26.81
N VAL A 212 -3.44 -8.74 25.54
CA VAL A 212 -3.42 -9.91 24.66
C VAL A 212 -2.01 -10.12 24.09
N LYS A 213 -1.63 -11.38 23.92
CA LYS A 213 -0.33 -11.81 23.37
C LYS A 213 -0.56 -12.72 22.17
N ASN A 214 0.43 -12.78 21.27
CA ASN A 214 0.31 -13.53 20.03
C ASN A 214 0.11 -15.03 20.32
N ASN A 215 -0.80 -15.66 19.58
CA ASN A 215 -1.17 -17.07 19.66
C ASN A 215 -1.61 -17.53 21.06
N LYS A 216 -2.13 -16.62 21.89
CA LYS A 216 -2.71 -16.96 23.20
C LYS A 216 -4.23 -16.94 23.17
N SER A 217 -4.83 -17.71 24.08
CA SER A 217 -6.27 -17.82 24.25
C SER A 217 -6.76 -17.14 25.52
N TYR A 218 -7.96 -16.57 25.48
CA TYR A 218 -8.60 -15.88 26.62
C TYR A 218 -10.07 -16.24 26.72
N LYS A 219 -10.66 -16.07 27.91
CA LYS A 219 -12.13 -16.14 28.09
C LYS A 219 -12.80 -14.95 27.40
N ALA A 220 -14.05 -15.13 26.99
CA ALA A 220 -14.90 -14.04 26.50
C ALA A 220 -14.95 -12.86 27.49
N GLY A 221 -15.10 -11.64 26.96
CA GLY A 221 -15.09 -10.42 27.77
C GLY A 221 -13.69 -9.82 27.96
N LYS A 222 -12.69 -10.25 27.17
CA LYS A 222 -11.34 -9.72 27.27
C LYS A 222 -11.29 -8.24 26.87
N LYS A 223 -10.89 -7.38 27.80
CA LYS A 223 -10.72 -5.93 27.58
C LYS A 223 -9.34 -5.62 27.00
N ILE A 224 -9.31 -4.93 25.85
CA ILE A 224 -8.08 -4.50 25.18
C ILE A 224 -7.61 -3.17 25.75
N THR A 225 -6.59 -3.22 26.61
CA THR A 225 -5.91 -2.02 27.14
C THR A 225 -4.67 -1.67 26.31
N VAL A 226 -4.31 -0.39 26.28
CA VAL A 226 -3.12 0.09 25.57
C VAL A 226 -2.28 0.98 26.47
N SER A 227 -1.03 0.59 26.63
CA SER A 227 0.01 1.39 27.27
C SER A 227 0.44 2.56 26.36
N ASN A 228 0.97 3.63 26.95
CA ASN A 228 1.45 4.82 26.23
C ASN A 228 0.40 5.42 25.27
N SER A 229 -0.84 5.58 25.73
CA SER A 229 -1.97 6.04 24.91
C SER A 229 -1.74 7.39 24.20
N LYS A 230 -0.90 8.28 24.74
CA LYS A 230 -0.49 9.53 24.07
C LYS A 230 0.22 9.29 22.73
N SER A 231 0.85 8.13 22.55
CA SER A 231 1.52 7.70 21.31
C SER A 231 0.61 6.96 20.34
N LEU A 232 -0.61 6.59 20.75
CA LEU A 232 -1.55 5.85 19.92
C LEU A 232 -2.03 6.72 18.75
N VAL A 233 -2.04 6.15 17.54
CA VAL A 233 -2.64 6.75 16.35
C VAL A 233 -4.02 6.15 16.10
N LYS A 234 -4.07 4.83 15.94
CA LYS A 234 -5.25 4.07 15.55
C LYS A 234 -5.08 2.63 16.03
N MET A 235 -6.19 1.94 16.26
CA MET A 235 -6.21 0.49 16.44
C MET A 235 -7.35 -0.12 15.63
N LYS A 236 -7.11 -1.29 15.04
CA LYS A 236 -8.11 -2.09 14.33
C LYS A 236 -8.18 -3.48 14.96
N LEU A 237 -9.38 -3.98 15.22
CA LEU A 237 -9.66 -5.37 15.58
C LEU A 237 -10.44 -5.99 14.44
N ASP A 238 -9.92 -7.07 13.86
CA ASP A 238 -10.50 -7.76 12.70
C ASP A 238 -10.79 -6.79 11.54
N GLY A 239 -9.84 -5.92 11.25
CA GLY A 239 -9.94 -4.89 10.21
C GLY A 239 -10.82 -3.67 10.59
N LYS A 240 -11.58 -3.72 11.68
CA LYS A 240 -12.49 -2.64 12.10
C LYS A 240 -11.85 -1.71 13.12
N VAL A 241 -12.01 -0.41 12.96
CA VAL A 241 -11.47 0.59 13.90
C VAL A 241 -12.15 0.44 15.27
N VAL A 242 -11.35 0.34 16.33
CA VAL A 242 -11.83 0.24 17.72
C VAL A 242 -11.17 1.29 18.62
N LYS A 243 -11.70 1.46 19.84
CA LYS A 243 -11.14 2.38 20.85
C LYS A 243 -10.38 1.59 21.91
N LYS A 244 -9.53 2.27 22.69
CA LYS A 244 -8.96 1.67 23.89
C LYS A 244 -10.09 1.19 24.81
N ASN A 245 -9.84 0.12 25.55
CA ASN A 245 -10.79 -0.53 26.46
C ASN A 245 -11.98 -1.22 25.75
N THR A 246 -11.94 -1.42 24.43
CA THR A 246 -12.90 -2.30 23.74
C THR A 246 -12.85 -3.70 24.33
N VAL A 247 -14.03 -4.29 24.54
CA VAL A 247 -14.21 -5.63 25.11
C VAL A 247 -14.51 -6.61 23.98
N VAL A 248 -13.73 -7.68 23.88
CA VAL A 248 -13.90 -8.74 22.88
C VAL A 248 -14.73 -9.87 23.50
N LYS A 249 -15.97 -10.02 22.99
CA LYS A 249 -16.92 -11.05 23.45
C LYS A 249 -17.10 -12.19 22.46
N LYS A 250 -16.96 -11.89 21.16
CA LYS A 250 -17.11 -12.88 20.09
C LYS A 250 -16.03 -13.96 20.26
N LYS A 251 -16.42 -15.22 20.11
CA LYS A 251 -15.50 -16.36 20.09
C LYS A 251 -14.76 -16.45 18.75
N GLY A 252 -13.59 -17.08 18.78
CA GLY A 252 -12.77 -17.33 17.59
C GLY A 252 -11.44 -16.57 17.60
N THR A 253 -10.75 -16.65 16.46
CA THR A 253 -9.46 -15.98 16.25
C THR A 253 -9.68 -14.53 15.85
N HIS A 254 -8.94 -13.65 16.51
CA HIS A 254 -8.98 -12.21 16.30
C HIS A 254 -7.59 -11.67 15.98
N THR A 255 -7.55 -10.63 15.14
CA THR A 255 -6.32 -9.92 14.80
C THR A 255 -6.43 -8.46 15.22
N LEU A 256 -5.55 -8.03 16.12
CA LEU A 256 -5.44 -6.66 16.59
C LEU A 256 -4.20 -5.99 15.97
N THR A 257 -4.40 -4.87 15.32
CA THR A 257 -3.32 -3.99 14.82
C THR A 257 -3.33 -2.66 15.55
N ILE A 258 -2.18 -2.22 16.05
CA ILE A 258 -1.99 -0.94 16.73
C ILE A 258 -0.90 -0.14 16.02
N TRP A 259 -1.22 1.09 15.60
CA TRP A 259 -0.24 2.03 15.03
C TRP A 259 0.16 3.08 16.07
N SER A 260 1.47 3.30 16.19
CA SER A 260 2.07 4.29 17.09
C SER A 260 2.72 5.43 16.31
N LYS A 261 2.68 6.65 16.86
CA LYS A 261 3.19 7.88 16.20
C LYS A 261 4.69 7.84 15.87
N ASN A 262 5.45 6.95 16.53
CA ASN A 262 6.87 6.70 16.24
C ASN A 262 7.10 5.68 15.12
N GLY A 263 6.07 5.30 14.37
CA GLY A 263 6.19 4.39 13.22
C GLY A 263 6.28 2.92 13.59
N LYS A 264 6.08 2.56 14.86
CA LYS A 264 5.97 1.17 15.30
C LYS A 264 4.53 0.68 15.12
N VAL A 265 4.39 -0.54 14.63
CA VAL A 265 3.11 -1.25 14.47
C VAL A 265 3.19 -2.55 15.24
N GLN A 266 2.17 -2.84 16.04
CA GLN A 266 2.01 -4.11 16.74
C GLN A 266 0.84 -4.86 16.11
N ASN A 267 1.10 -6.07 15.59
CA ASN A 267 0.08 -7.03 15.18
C ASN A 267 0.03 -8.16 16.21
N VAL A 268 -1.16 -8.50 16.69
CA VAL A 268 -1.39 -9.57 17.67
C VAL A 268 -2.56 -10.41 17.21
N THR A 269 -2.31 -11.70 16.97
CA THR A 269 -3.35 -12.70 16.74
C THR A 269 -3.63 -13.44 18.04
N PHE A 270 -4.89 -13.53 18.47
CA PHE A 270 -5.27 -14.21 19.71
C PHE A 270 -6.66 -14.83 19.59
N THR A 271 -6.98 -15.78 20.46
CA THR A 271 -8.24 -16.52 20.41
C THR A 271 -9.12 -16.19 21.62
N ILE A 272 -10.42 -16.02 21.41
CA ILE A 272 -11.43 -16.01 22.47
C ILE A 272 -12.16 -17.35 22.50
N LYS A 273 -12.15 -18.01 23.67
CA LYS A 273 -12.83 -19.29 23.94
C LYS A 273 -14.28 -19.09 24.39
#